data_AF-A0A845E2F3-F1
#
_entry.id   AF-A0A845E2F3-F1
#
_cell.length_a   1.000
_cell.length_b   1.000
_cell.length_c   1.000
_cell.angle_alpha   90.00
_cell.angle_beta   90.00
_cell.angle_gamma   90.00
#
_symmetry.space_group_name_H-M   'P 1'
#
loop_
_entity.id
_entity.type
_entity.pdbx_description
1 polymer ?
#
loop_
_entity_poly.entity_id
_entity_poly.type
_entity_poly.pdbx_seq_one_letter_code
_entity_poly.pdbx_strand_id
1 'polypeptide(L)'
;MYLIPLVLFLFPCLAFVLGAIGYAYFNKLYFAPGIIFVISVSAQLLYLNYSFFTWTCIYTALAFFGGITAHILLRKFQPSRKAKKVTGVILISAVVIPALILAGSRPVNAVMMERKVKDHLQEEGYKSSEIESVKTFHSGKRNTNRTKPTIAKVVFTDDPAHTYRYIELKKENKVIQMCEYERSPNFFTNEYTKERPHMVRGCYE
;
A
#
# COMPACT_ATOMS: atom_id res chain seq x y z
N MET A 1 -7.12 -5.80 3.76
CA MET A 1 -6.72 -6.93 4.63
C MET A 1 -5.23 -6.96 4.97
N TYR A 2 -4.29 -6.90 4.02
CA TYR A 2 -2.85 -7.12 4.29
C TYR A 2 -2.15 -6.21 5.32
N LEU A 3 -2.77 -5.11 5.78
CA LEU A 3 -2.16 -4.19 6.75
C LEU A 3 -1.83 -4.87 8.10
N ILE A 4 -2.73 -5.69 8.61
CA ILE A 4 -2.61 -6.32 9.94
C ILE A 4 -1.36 -7.22 10.04
N PRO A 5 -1.15 -8.24 9.19
CA PRO A 5 0.05 -9.08 9.29
C PRO A 5 1.36 -8.32 9.00
N LEU A 6 1.29 -7.23 8.22
CA LEU A 6 2.45 -6.41 7.89
C LEU A 6 2.91 -5.58 9.11
N VAL A 7 1.96 -5.00 9.86
CA VAL A 7 2.21 -4.27 11.12
C VAL A 7 2.58 -5.20 12.28
N LEU A 8 1.98 -6.39 12.37
CA LEU A 8 2.17 -7.34 13.48
C LEU A 8 3.37 -8.28 13.36
N PHE A 9 3.83 -8.60 12.15
CA PHE A 9 4.92 -9.56 11.95
C PHE A 9 6.07 -8.98 11.11
N LEU A 10 5.78 -8.39 9.95
CA LEU A 10 6.83 -7.96 9.03
C LEU A 10 7.65 -6.79 9.60
N PHE A 11 7.00 -5.70 10.02
CA PHE A 11 7.70 -4.54 10.59
C PHE A 11 8.48 -4.86 11.89
N PRO A 12 7.95 -5.64 12.87
CA PRO A 12 8.72 -6.16 14.00
C PRO A 12 10.01 -6.90 13.61
N CYS A 13 9.92 -7.87 12.70
CA CYS A 13 11.06 -8.65 12.24
C CYS A 13 12.09 -7.77 11.50
N LEU A 14 11.62 -6.87 10.63
CA LEU A 14 12.46 -5.90 9.92
C LEU A 14 13.24 -5.01 10.91
N ALA A 15 12.56 -4.47 11.93
CA ALA A 15 13.18 -3.59 12.92
C ALA A 15 14.26 -4.31 13.74
N PHE A 16 13.98 -5.52 14.22
CA PHE A 16 14.96 -6.35 14.94
C PHE A 16 16.18 -6.68 14.08
N VAL A 17 15.96 -7.12 12.84
CA VAL A 17 17.05 -7.48 11.91
C VAL A 17 17.90 -6.25 11.54
N LEU A 18 17.29 -5.11 11.24
CA LEU A 18 18.01 -3.85 10.96
C LEU A 18 18.80 -3.36 12.19
N GLY A 19 18.28 -3.55 13.41
CA GLY A 19 19.01 -3.31 14.65
C GLY A 19 20.28 -4.16 14.77
N ALA A 20 20.16 -5.47 14.50
CA ALA A 20 21.28 -6.41 14.52
C ALA A 20 22.34 -6.10 13.45
N ILE A 21 21.92 -5.84 12.21
CA ILE A 21 22.81 -5.41 11.11
C ILE A 21 23.51 -4.10 11.47
N GLY A 22 22.76 -3.13 11.97
CA GLY A 22 23.27 -1.81 12.32
C GLY A 22 24.33 -1.86 13.41
N TYR A 23 24.13 -2.65 14.46
CA TYR A 23 25.20 -2.90 15.44
C TYR A 23 26.41 -3.57 14.77
N ALA A 24 26.20 -4.60 13.95
CA ALA A 24 27.29 -5.33 13.30
C ALA A 24 28.17 -4.47 12.38
N TYR A 25 27.59 -3.42 11.76
CA TYR A 25 28.28 -2.51 10.86
C TYR A 25 28.89 -1.30 11.58
N PHE A 26 28.11 -0.59 12.41
CA PHE A 26 28.53 0.66 13.05
C PHE A 26 29.22 0.48 14.41
N ASN A 27 29.08 -0.71 15.04
CA ASN A 27 29.58 -1.01 16.38
C ASN A 27 29.10 -0.01 17.47
N LYS A 28 27.89 0.55 17.28
CA LYS A 28 27.22 1.53 18.15
C LYS A 28 25.79 1.08 18.39
N LEU A 29 25.44 0.79 19.65
CA LEU A 29 24.17 0.16 20.02
C LEU A 29 22.93 1.01 19.72
N TYR A 30 23.02 2.33 19.94
CA TYR A 30 21.89 3.25 19.82
C TYR A 30 21.66 3.81 18.40
N PHE A 31 22.59 3.59 17.47
CA PHE A 31 22.56 4.25 16.15
C PHE A 31 21.41 3.76 15.26
N ALA A 32 21.25 2.44 15.11
CA ALA A 32 20.17 1.87 14.30
C ALA A 32 18.77 2.03 14.94
N PRO A 33 18.57 1.87 16.26
CA PRO A 33 17.33 2.26 16.93
C PRO A 33 16.95 3.72 16.70
N GLY A 34 17.91 4.65 16.77
CA GLY A 34 17.67 6.07 16.50
C GLY A 34 17.19 6.33 15.07
N ILE A 35 17.81 5.68 14.07
CA ILE A 35 17.35 5.76 12.66
C ILE A 35 15.93 5.20 12.51
N ILE A 36 15.64 4.05 13.12
CA ILE A 36 14.30 3.41 13.03
C ILE A 36 13.24 4.26 13.72
N PHE A 37 13.55 4.88 14.86
CA PHE A 37 12.67 5.84 15.52
C PHE A 37 12.35 7.03 14.61
N VAL A 38 13.37 7.70 14.06
CA VAL A 38 13.18 8.86 13.16
C VAL A 38 12.35 8.48 11.93
N ILE A 39 12.68 7.38 11.24
CA ILE A 39 11.92 6.91 10.07
C ILE A 39 10.47 6.58 10.44
N SER A 40 10.23 5.94 11.59
CA SER A 40 8.87 5.58 12.03
C SER A 40 8.04 6.80 12.43
N VAL A 41 8.64 7.80 13.09
CA VAL A 41 7.98 9.09 13.37
C VAL A 41 7.69 9.85 12.07
N SER A 42 8.61 9.89 11.11
CA SER A 42 8.35 10.50 9.80
C SER A 42 7.23 9.78 9.03
N ALA A 43 7.22 8.44 9.04
CA ALA A 43 6.15 7.66 8.43
C ALA A 43 4.79 7.88 9.13
N GLN A 44 4.80 8.05 10.45
CA GLN A 44 3.62 8.41 11.23
C GLN A 44 3.08 9.79 10.81
N LEU A 45 3.92 10.84 10.83
CA LEU A 45 3.50 12.20 10.49
C LEU A 45 3.00 12.37 9.05
N LEU A 46 3.49 11.54 8.11
CA LEU A 46 3.15 11.66 6.68
C LEU A 46 2.02 10.72 6.21
N TYR A 47 1.84 9.55 6.84
CA TYR A 47 1.02 8.47 6.26
C TYR A 47 0.12 7.69 7.24
N LEU A 48 0.26 7.85 8.56
CA LEU A 48 -0.40 6.97 9.54
C LEU A 48 -1.10 7.77 10.65
N ASN A 49 -2.10 7.17 11.28
CA ASN A 49 -2.84 7.82 12.37
C ASN A 49 -1.99 7.98 13.64
N TYR A 50 -2.35 8.94 14.50
CA TYR A 50 -1.67 9.25 15.77
C TYR A 50 -1.43 8.01 16.66
N SER A 51 -2.38 7.07 16.67
CA SER A 51 -2.30 5.79 17.40
C SER A 51 -1.14 4.87 16.95
N PHE A 52 -0.43 5.20 15.86
CA PHE A 52 0.74 4.45 15.42
C PHE A 52 2.00 4.69 16.28
N PHE A 53 2.01 5.71 17.15
CA PHE A 53 3.14 6.00 18.03
C PHE A 53 3.54 4.80 18.91
N THR A 54 2.57 4.01 19.38
CA THR A 54 2.82 2.78 20.13
C THR A 54 3.66 1.77 19.33
N TRP A 55 3.40 1.65 18.02
CA TRP A 55 4.16 0.77 17.13
C TRP A 55 5.58 1.31 16.88
N THR A 56 5.74 2.62 16.70
CA THR A 56 7.05 3.30 16.63
C THR A 56 7.93 2.97 17.85
N CYS A 57 7.37 3.00 19.06
CA CYS A 57 8.07 2.61 20.29
C CYS A 57 8.45 1.12 20.30
N ILE A 58 7.53 0.23 19.93
CA ILE A 58 7.77 -1.23 19.85
C ILE A 58 8.89 -1.55 18.84
N TYR A 59 8.85 -0.96 17.64
CA TYR A 59 9.86 -1.20 16.60
C TYR A 59 11.24 -0.68 17.02
N THR A 60 11.29 0.48 17.70
CA THR A 60 12.54 1.05 18.25
C THR A 60 13.13 0.15 19.33
N ALA A 61 12.31 -0.39 20.22
CA ALA A 61 12.74 -1.36 21.24
C ALA A 61 13.24 -2.68 20.61
N LEU A 62 12.54 -3.22 19.62
CA LEU A 62 12.96 -4.43 18.89
C LEU A 62 14.30 -4.23 18.17
N ALA A 63 14.53 -3.06 17.55
CA ALA A 63 15.82 -2.72 16.97
C ALA A 63 16.94 -2.67 18.02
N PHE A 64 16.65 -2.15 19.22
CA PHE A 64 17.61 -2.11 20.32
C PHE A 64 17.95 -3.53 20.82
N PHE A 65 16.95 -4.40 20.99
CA PHE A 65 17.18 -5.81 21.34
C PHE A 65 17.97 -6.56 20.25
N GLY A 66 17.67 -6.35 18.96
CA GLY A 66 18.46 -6.92 17.87
C GLY A 66 19.93 -6.48 17.91
N GLY A 67 20.17 -5.20 18.22
CA GLY A 67 21.51 -4.67 18.46
C GLY A 67 22.23 -5.33 19.65
N ILE A 68 21.52 -5.59 20.77
CA ILE A 68 22.05 -6.30 21.94
C ILE A 68 22.41 -7.75 21.58
N THR A 69 21.51 -8.47 20.89
CA THR A 69 21.77 -9.85 20.44
C THR A 69 22.99 -9.91 19.53
N ALA A 70 23.12 -8.97 18.59
CA ALA A 70 24.31 -8.86 17.74
C ALA A 70 25.58 -8.52 18.54
N HIS A 71 25.51 -7.65 19.55
CA HIS A 71 26.65 -7.35 20.43
C HIS A 71 27.15 -8.60 21.17
N ILE A 72 26.25 -9.38 21.78
CA ILE A 72 26.60 -10.60 22.52
C ILE A 72 27.23 -11.64 21.57
N LEU A 73 26.61 -11.89 20.41
CA LEU A 73 27.10 -12.86 19.42
C LEU A 73 28.47 -12.46 18.84
N LEU A 74 28.63 -11.19 18.44
CA LEU A 74 29.88 -10.66 17.84
C LEU A 74 31.00 -10.37 18.86
N ARG A 75 30.72 -10.55 20.16
CA ARG A 75 31.72 -10.59 21.23
C ARG A 75 32.22 -12.02 21.47
N LYS A 76 31.36 -13.03 21.32
CA LYS A 76 31.72 -14.45 21.48
C LYS A 76 32.41 -15.03 20.24
N PHE A 77 31.96 -14.64 19.04
CA PHE A 77 32.66 -14.88 17.80
C PHE A 77 33.25 -13.56 17.29
N GLN A 78 34.55 -13.51 17.00
CA GLN A 78 35.14 -12.44 16.18
C GLN A 78 35.23 -12.89 14.71
N PRO A 79 34.16 -12.78 13.90
CA PRO A 79 34.27 -13.07 12.48
C PRO A 79 35.19 -12.06 11.80
N SER A 80 35.99 -12.57 10.86
CA SER A 80 36.92 -11.79 10.04
C SER A 80 36.27 -10.54 9.45
N ARG A 81 37.06 -9.46 9.31
CA ARG A 81 36.64 -8.16 8.75
C ARG A 81 36.00 -8.29 7.35
N LYS A 82 36.35 -9.35 6.59
CA LYS A 82 35.71 -9.71 5.31
C LYS A 82 34.33 -10.35 5.52
N ALA A 83 34.21 -11.33 6.42
CA ALA A 83 32.95 -12.02 6.72
C ALA A 83 31.86 -11.05 7.21
N LYS A 84 32.21 -10.11 8.11
CA LYS A 84 31.26 -9.07 8.59
C LYS A 84 30.60 -8.29 7.45
N LYS A 85 31.34 -7.98 6.37
CA LYS A 85 30.78 -7.29 5.19
C LYS A 85 29.81 -8.18 4.41
N VAL A 86 30.20 -9.43 4.14
CA VAL A 86 29.37 -10.37 3.33
C VAL A 86 28.05 -10.68 4.03
N THR A 87 28.09 -11.04 5.32
CA THR A 87 26.87 -11.34 6.10
C THR A 87 25.93 -10.12 6.19
N GLY A 88 26.49 -8.91 6.33
CA GLY A 88 25.71 -7.67 6.31
C GLY A 88 24.99 -7.44 4.98
N VAL A 89 25.67 -7.61 3.84
CA VAL A 89 25.06 -7.45 2.51
C VAL A 89 23.92 -8.46 2.27
N ILE A 90 24.12 -9.72 2.66
CA ILE A 90 23.09 -10.78 2.51
C ILE A 90 21.87 -10.49 3.39
N LEU A 91 22.06 -10.07 4.64
CA LEU A 91 20.95 -9.71 5.53
C LEU A 91 20.19 -8.46 5.05
N ILE A 92 20.90 -7.46 4.52
CA ILE A 92 20.26 -6.27 3.94
C ILE A 92 19.46 -6.65 2.68
N SER A 93 20.00 -7.46 1.76
CA SER A 93 19.28 -7.82 0.53
C SER A 93 18.06 -8.70 0.81
N ALA A 94 18.16 -9.66 1.72
CA ALA A 94 17.04 -10.49 2.18
C ALA A 94 15.91 -9.70 2.86
N VAL A 95 16.20 -8.50 3.36
CA VAL A 95 15.24 -7.55 3.97
C VAL A 95 14.67 -6.57 2.95
N VAL A 96 15.53 -5.93 2.17
CA VAL A 96 15.16 -4.84 1.26
C VAL A 96 14.41 -5.36 0.03
N ILE A 97 14.78 -6.54 -0.50
CA ILE A 97 14.12 -7.06 -1.71
C ILE A 97 12.64 -7.42 -1.44
N PRO A 98 12.27 -8.18 -0.39
CA PRO A 98 10.86 -8.40 -0.07
C PRO A 98 10.11 -7.11 0.29
N ALA A 99 10.75 -6.16 0.99
CA ALA A 99 10.14 -4.87 1.30
C ALA A 99 9.81 -4.04 0.05
N LEU A 100 10.72 -4.01 -0.94
CA LEU A 100 10.47 -3.36 -2.24
C LEU A 100 9.38 -4.06 -3.05
N ILE A 101 9.37 -5.40 -3.08
CA ILE A 101 8.32 -6.19 -3.75
C ILE A 101 6.94 -5.90 -3.11
N LEU A 102 6.86 -5.85 -1.78
CA LEU A 102 5.62 -5.57 -1.07
C LEU A 102 5.18 -4.11 -1.19
N ALA A 103 6.10 -3.14 -1.16
CA ALA A 103 5.80 -1.75 -1.43
C ALA A 103 5.27 -1.52 -2.86
N GLY A 104 5.84 -2.23 -3.85
CA GLY A 104 5.35 -2.24 -5.23
C GLY A 104 4.07 -3.05 -5.46
N SER A 105 3.67 -3.93 -4.53
CA SER A 105 2.55 -4.88 -4.73
C SER A 105 1.17 -4.22 -4.81
N ARG A 106 1.04 -2.96 -4.35
CA ARG A 106 -0.04 -2.06 -4.77
C ARG A 106 0.54 -1.09 -5.81
N PRO A 107 0.24 -1.25 -7.12
CA PRO A 107 0.75 -0.32 -8.12
C PRO A 107 0.22 1.07 -7.83
N VAL A 108 1.09 2.10 -7.84
CA VAL A 108 0.74 3.49 -7.47
C VAL A 108 -0.50 3.99 -8.23
N ASN A 109 -0.63 3.60 -9.50
CA ASN A 109 -1.78 3.87 -10.36
C ASN A 109 -3.14 3.48 -9.75
N ALA A 110 -3.20 2.41 -8.96
CA ALA A 110 -4.41 1.96 -8.26
C ALA A 110 -4.84 2.98 -7.20
N VAL A 111 -3.92 3.39 -6.31
CA VAL A 111 -4.19 4.37 -5.26
C VAL A 111 -4.49 5.76 -5.86
N MET A 112 -3.78 6.14 -6.92
CA MET A 112 -4.04 7.39 -7.64
C MET A 112 -5.42 7.40 -8.31
N MET A 113 -5.85 6.27 -8.88
CA MET A 113 -7.20 6.13 -9.47
C MET A 113 -8.30 6.11 -8.38
N GLU A 114 -8.07 5.47 -7.23
CA GLU A 114 -9.00 5.52 -6.09
C GLU A 114 -9.18 6.93 -5.52
N ARG A 115 -8.13 7.78 -5.59
CA ARG A 115 -8.23 9.21 -5.30
C ARG A 115 -9.00 9.95 -6.40
N LYS A 116 -8.53 9.91 -7.66
CA LYS A 116 -9.15 10.66 -8.78
C LYS A 116 -10.66 10.39 -8.94
N VAL A 117 -11.10 9.15 -8.69
CA VAL A 117 -12.53 8.79 -8.75
C VAL A 117 -13.33 9.39 -7.60
N LYS A 118 -12.76 9.51 -6.40
CA LYS A 118 -13.40 10.22 -5.28
C LYS A 118 -13.47 11.72 -5.52
N ASP A 119 -12.37 12.29 -6.01
CA ASP A 119 -12.29 13.72 -6.35
C ASP A 119 -13.36 14.07 -7.41
N HIS A 120 -13.43 13.27 -8.49
CA HIS A 120 -14.46 13.39 -9.54
C HIS A 120 -15.90 13.22 -9.02
N LEU A 121 -16.17 12.27 -8.13
CA LEU A 121 -17.50 12.11 -7.52
C LEU A 121 -17.88 13.31 -6.63
N GLN A 122 -16.91 13.93 -5.96
CA GLN A 122 -17.13 15.16 -5.19
C GLN A 122 -17.38 16.37 -6.11
N GLU A 123 -16.73 16.44 -7.28
CA GLU A 123 -17.04 17.42 -8.34
C GLU A 123 -18.47 17.23 -8.92
N GLU A 124 -18.95 15.99 -9.02
CA GLU A 124 -20.36 15.67 -9.37
C GLU A 124 -21.35 15.91 -8.21
N GLY A 125 -20.87 16.28 -7.01
CA GLY A 125 -21.69 16.67 -5.86
C GLY A 125 -21.96 15.56 -4.84
N TYR A 126 -21.42 14.34 -5.02
CA TYR A 126 -21.58 13.25 -4.07
C TYR A 126 -20.77 13.49 -2.77
N LYS A 127 -21.39 13.21 -1.62
CA LYS A 127 -20.73 13.25 -0.31
C LYS A 127 -19.98 11.95 -0.07
N SER A 128 -18.87 12.03 0.67
CA SER A 128 -18.09 10.85 1.08
C SER A 128 -18.86 9.83 1.95
N SER A 129 -20.05 10.18 2.46
CA SER A 129 -20.98 9.29 3.17
C SER A 129 -21.91 8.49 2.25
N GLU A 130 -22.11 8.96 1.01
CA GLU A 130 -22.96 8.33 -0.01
C GLU A 130 -22.19 7.28 -0.82
N ILE A 131 -20.86 7.16 -0.60
CA ILE A 131 -19.97 6.22 -1.28
C ILE A 131 -19.53 5.12 -0.30
N GLU A 132 -20.13 3.94 -0.36
CA GLU A 132 -19.78 2.79 0.49
C GLU A 132 -18.33 2.33 0.23
N SER A 133 -17.94 2.18 -1.04
CA SER A 133 -16.55 1.85 -1.37
C SER A 133 -16.12 2.24 -2.79
N VAL A 134 -14.84 2.59 -2.91
CA VAL A 134 -14.11 2.68 -4.19
C VAL A 134 -12.97 1.67 -4.12
N LYS A 135 -12.91 0.74 -5.09
CA LYS A 135 -11.96 -0.39 -5.13
C LYS A 135 -11.41 -0.52 -6.55
N THR A 136 -10.10 -0.42 -6.75
CA THR A 136 -9.50 -0.56 -8.09
C THR A 136 -9.13 -1.99 -8.46
N PHE A 137 -9.36 -2.32 -9.73
CA PHE A 137 -9.09 -3.64 -10.32
C PHE A 137 -8.27 -3.48 -11.61
N HIS A 138 -7.22 -4.28 -11.73
CA HIS A 138 -6.46 -4.41 -12.97
C HIS A 138 -7.12 -5.48 -13.82
N SER A 139 -8.00 -5.07 -14.74
CA SER A 139 -8.65 -5.99 -15.65
C SER A 139 -7.63 -6.73 -16.54
N GLY A 140 -8.01 -7.92 -17.01
CA GLY A 140 -7.32 -8.60 -18.10
C GLY A 140 -7.30 -7.72 -19.36
N LYS A 141 -6.55 -8.12 -20.39
CA LYS A 141 -6.58 -7.39 -21.67
C LYS A 141 -8.01 -7.44 -22.25
N ARG A 142 -8.77 -6.34 -22.16
CA ARG A 142 -9.67 -5.98 -23.27
C ARG A 142 -8.82 -5.70 -24.51
N ASN A 143 -9.42 -5.82 -25.69
CA ASN A 143 -8.70 -5.94 -26.96
C ASN A 143 -8.17 -4.60 -27.51
N THR A 144 -7.64 -3.74 -26.63
CA THR A 144 -7.15 -2.40 -26.91
C THR A 144 -5.62 -2.38 -26.93
N ASN A 145 -5.03 -2.15 -28.09
CA ASN A 145 -3.67 -2.59 -28.42
C ASN A 145 -2.49 -1.83 -27.75
N ARG A 146 -2.71 -0.94 -26.76
CA ARG A 146 -1.63 -0.05 -26.23
C ARG A 146 -1.51 0.13 -24.71
N THR A 147 -2.54 -0.07 -23.89
CA THR A 147 -2.35 -0.14 -22.41
C THR A 147 -3.54 -0.88 -21.77
N LYS A 148 -3.30 -1.60 -20.66
CA LYS A 148 -4.41 -2.03 -19.79
C LYS A 148 -4.96 -0.80 -19.05
N PRO A 149 -6.27 -0.49 -19.12
CA PRO A 149 -6.85 0.57 -18.29
C PRO A 149 -6.87 0.13 -16.82
N THR A 150 -6.71 1.09 -15.90
CA THR A 150 -7.04 0.88 -14.48
C THR A 150 -8.50 1.24 -14.30
N ILE A 151 -9.31 0.29 -13.82
CA ILE A 151 -10.74 0.47 -13.62
C ILE A 151 -10.99 0.57 -12.11
N ALA A 152 -11.73 1.58 -11.68
CA ALA A 152 -12.31 1.62 -10.35
C ALA A 152 -13.72 1.05 -10.38
N LYS A 153 -14.05 0.25 -9.37
CA LYS A 153 -15.41 -0.13 -9.01
C LYS A 153 -15.88 0.77 -7.87
N VAL A 154 -17.07 1.34 -8.01
CA VAL A 154 -17.73 2.20 -7.01
C VAL A 154 -19.04 1.54 -6.58
N VAL A 155 -19.30 1.54 -5.28
CA VAL A 155 -20.57 1.12 -4.67
C VAL A 155 -21.08 2.28 -3.82
N PHE A 156 -22.35 2.61 -3.96
CA PHE A 156 -23.02 3.71 -3.25
C PHE A 156 -23.81 3.17 -2.06
N THR A 157 -23.96 3.99 -1.02
CA THR A 157 -24.57 3.58 0.27
C THR A 157 -26.07 3.30 0.13
N ASP A 158 -26.75 3.98 -0.80
CA ASP A 158 -28.17 3.83 -1.15
C ASP A 158 -28.42 2.79 -2.26
N ASP A 159 -27.40 2.38 -3.02
CA ASP A 159 -27.46 1.32 -4.03
C ASP A 159 -26.34 0.26 -3.89
N PRO A 160 -26.27 -0.46 -2.75
CA PRO A 160 -25.22 -1.46 -2.50
C PRO A 160 -25.36 -2.73 -3.35
N ALA A 161 -26.48 -2.89 -4.08
CA ALA A 161 -26.73 -4.04 -4.94
C ALA A 161 -26.05 -3.95 -6.31
N HIS A 162 -25.63 -2.75 -6.72
CA HIS A 162 -24.97 -2.49 -7.99
C HIS A 162 -23.56 -1.95 -7.80
N THR A 163 -22.65 -2.36 -8.68
CA THR A 163 -21.30 -1.81 -8.72
C THR A 163 -21.07 -1.09 -10.05
N TYR A 164 -20.81 0.20 -9.95
CA TYR A 164 -20.57 1.14 -11.05
C TYR A 164 -19.08 1.16 -11.41
N ARG A 165 -18.74 1.41 -12.68
CA ARG A 165 -17.36 1.33 -13.19
C ARG A 165 -16.87 2.68 -13.67
N TYR A 166 -15.63 3.03 -13.32
CA TYR A 166 -14.98 4.27 -13.75
C TYR A 166 -13.60 3.99 -14.34
N ILE A 167 -13.25 4.72 -15.40
CA ILE A 167 -12.02 4.57 -16.19
C ILE A 167 -11.31 5.92 -16.33
N GLU A 168 -9.97 5.89 -16.33
CA GLU A 168 -9.12 7.06 -16.62
C GLU A 168 -8.81 7.14 -18.12
N LEU A 169 -9.33 8.17 -18.80
CA LEU A 169 -8.97 8.51 -20.17
C LEU A 169 -7.62 9.24 -20.18
N LYS A 170 -6.52 8.46 -20.19
CA LYS A 170 -5.14 8.97 -20.04
C LYS A 170 -4.71 10.09 -21.00
N LYS A 171 -5.35 10.24 -22.16
CA LYS A 171 -5.10 11.36 -23.09
C LYS A 171 -5.65 12.69 -22.59
N GLU A 172 -6.77 12.65 -21.88
CA GLU A 172 -7.52 13.80 -21.39
C GLU A 172 -7.29 14.05 -19.90
N ASN A 173 -6.58 13.14 -19.21
CA ASN A 173 -6.42 13.09 -17.75
C ASN A 173 -7.77 13.03 -16.99
N LYS A 174 -8.85 12.68 -17.68
CA LYS A 174 -10.23 12.70 -17.19
C LYS A 174 -10.69 11.34 -16.68
N VAL A 175 -11.45 11.32 -15.60
CA VAL A 175 -12.21 10.14 -15.15
C VAL A 175 -13.60 10.19 -15.79
N ILE A 176 -14.12 9.04 -16.22
CA ILE A 176 -15.48 8.89 -16.74
C ILE A 176 -16.09 7.57 -16.28
N GLN A 177 -17.40 7.55 -16.07
CA GLN A 177 -18.15 6.32 -15.79
C GLN A 177 -18.31 5.49 -17.06
N MET A 178 -18.20 4.17 -16.97
CA MET A 178 -18.47 3.21 -18.05
C MET A 178 -19.93 2.76 -18.05
N CYS A 179 -20.51 2.45 -19.21
CA CYS A 179 -21.89 1.94 -19.36
C CYS A 179 -22.08 0.47 -18.90
N GLU A 180 -21.32 0.04 -17.89
CA GLU A 180 -21.29 -1.32 -17.38
C GLU A 180 -21.64 -1.36 -15.90
N TYR A 181 -22.74 -2.04 -15.58
CA TYR A 181 -23.11 -2.41 -14.22
C TYR A 181 -22.65 -3.84 -13.92
N GLU A 182 -22.26 -4.08 -12.68
CA GLU A 182 -22.00 -5.41 -12.14
C GLU A 182 -23.03 -5.67 -11.02
N ARG A 183 -23.89 -6.67 -11.23
CA ARG A 183 -24.89 -7.16 -10.26
C ARG A 183 -24.66 -8.66 -10.14
N SER A 184 -24.14 -9.07 -8.98
CA SER A 184 -23.56 -10.41 -8.79
C SER A 184 -24.51 -11.53 -9.23
N PRO A 185 -24.06 -12.53 -10.03
CA PRO A 185 -22.68 -12.77 -10.49
C PRO A 185 -22.34 -12.19 -11.88
N ASN A 186 -23.28 -11.49 -12.55
CA ASN A 186 -23.22 -11.25 -13.99
C ASN A 186 -22.79 -9.82 -14.39
N PHE A 187 -22.20 -9.72 -15.59
CA PHE A 187 -21.93 -8.48 -16.30
C PHE A 187 -22.97 -8.25 -17.39
N PHE A 188 -23.46 -7.01 -17.52
CA PHE A 188 -24.12 -6.57 -18.74
C PHE A 188 -23.86 -5.08 -18.99
N THR A 189 -23.70 -4.75 -20.26
CA THR A 189 -23.84 -3.38 -20.79
C THR A 189 -25.31 -3.04 -20.84
N ASN A 190 -25.71 -1.86 -20.37
CA ASN A 190 -27.08 -1.37 -20.55
C ASN A 190 -27.13 0.16 -20.43
N GLU A 191 -28.04 0.78 -21.16
CA GLU A 191 -28.36 2.20 -21.05
C GLU A 191 -28.87 2.59 -19.65
N TYR A 192 -29.00 3.89 -19.43
CA TYR A 192 -29.60 4.50 -18.23
C TYR A 192 -31.03 3.97 -17.98
N THR A 193 -31.26 3.36 -16.83
CA THR A 193 -32.60 2.97 -16.37
C THR A 193 -32.97 3.72 -15.08
N LYS A 194 -34.26 3.92 -14.83
CA LYS A 194 -34.76 4.52 -13.56
C LYS A 194 -34.37 3.71 -12.31
N GLU A 195 -33.94 2.46 -12.48
CA GLU A 195 -33.50 1.55 -11.42
C GLU A 195 -32.03 1.76 -11.00
N ARG A 196 -31.28 2.66 -11.66
CA ARG A 196 -29.86 2.92 -11.40
C ARG A 196 -29.61 4.43 -11.24
N PRO A 197 -29.87 5.01 -10.04
CA PRO A 197 -29.83 6.45 -9.84
C PRO A 197 -28.44 7.07 -10.13
N HIS A 198 -27.36 6.32 -9.94
CA HIS A 198 -25.99 6.78 -10.14
C HIS A 198 -25.43 6.54 -11.56
N MET A 199 -26.21 5.99 -12.49
CA MET A 199 -25.76 5.81 -13.88
C MET A 199 -25.80 7.17 -14.60
N VAL A 200 -24.69 7.60 -15.19
CA VAL A 200 -24.57 8.88 -15.89
C VAL A 200 -24.97 8.72 -17.36
N ARG A 201 -25.76 9.67 -17.89
CA ARG A 201 -26.10 9.70 -19.32
C ARG A 201 -24.88 10.09 -20.15
N GLY A 202 -24.57 9.34 -21.21
CA GLY A 202 -23.34 9.54 -21.97
C GLY A 202 -22.10 8.96 -21.28
N CYS A 203 -22.28 7.86 -20.55
CA CYS A 203 -21.20 7.00 -20.07
C CYS A 203 -20.33 6.45 -21.23
N TYR A 204 -19.16 5.92 -20.89
CA TYR A 204 -18.18 5.39 -21.84
C TYR A 204 -18.39 3.90 -22.14
N GLU A 205 -18.31 3.50 -23.41
CA GLU A 205 -18.45 2.10 -23.88
C GLU A 205 -17.08 1.37 -24.01
#